data_AF-A0AAE8SCB5-F1
#
_entry.id   AF-A0AAE8SCB5-F1
#
_cell.length_a   1.000
_cell.length_b   1.000
_cell.length_c   1.000
_cell.angle_alpha   90.00
_cell.angle_beta   90.00
_cell.angle_gamma   90.00
#
_symmetry.space_group_name_H-M   'P 1'
#
loop_
_entity.id
_entity.type
_entity.pdbx_description
1 polymer ?
#
loop_
_entity_poly.entity_id
_entity_poly.type
_entity_poly.pdbx_seq_one_letter_code
_entity_poly.pdbx_strand_id
1 'polypeptide(L)'
;MDAQEAITKQVAQLIQDLQSTPVCQSDVGPIGGSDGEPWHGPFFTHYGTGPFQTLSDMEDWYNHKLDVCIRLGRLPKNEPRFQFDAVVLTHQDIAPRNIIVEKGTGRLVLIDWSMGGIYPVGLEQAALSRQCVGEWDV
;
A
#
# COMPACT_ATOMS: atom_id res chain seq x y z
N MET A 1 13.81 -15.14 22.96
CA MET A 1 13.00 -14.52 21.88
C MET A 1 13.74 -14.79 20.60
N ASP A 2 13.09 -15.41 19.63
CA ASP A 2 13.70 -15.71 18.34
C ASP A 2 14.03 -14.39 17.63
N ALA A 3 15.17 -14.30 16.93
CA ALA A 3 15.56 -13.10 16.19
C ALA A 3 14.50 -12.73 15.14
N GLN A 4 13.88 -13.75 14.53
CA GLN A 4 12.77 -13.58 13.61
C GLN A 4 11.56 -12.93 14.31
N GLU A 5 11.19 -13.42 15.49
CA GLU A 5 10.06 -12.89 16.27
C GLU A 5 10.29 -11.41 16.65
N ALA A 6 11.53 -11.06 17.04
CA ALA A 6 11.89 -9.69 17.35
C ALA A 6 11.78 -8.75 16.14
N ILE A 7 12.23 -9.20 14.96
CA ILE A 7 12.12 -8.43 13.71
C ILE A 7 10.65 -8.27 13.32
N THR A 8 9.85 -9.34 13.38
CA THR A 8 8.42 -9.26 13.05
C THR A 8 7.68 -8.25 13.94
N LYS A 9 7.98 -8.20 15.24
CA LYS A 9 7.42 -7.19 16.15
C LYS A 9 7.83 -5.77 15.76
N GLN A 10 9.09 -5.56 15.37
CA GLN A 10 9.56 -4.25 14.91
C GLN A 10 8.90 -3.83 13.59
N VAL A 11 8.70 -4.76 12.64
CA VAL A 11 7.97 -4.46 11.39
C VAL A 11 6.52 -4.08 11.68
N ALA A 12 5.84 -4.82 12.56
CA ALA A 12 4.48 -4.49 12.96
C ALA A 12 4.39 -3.11 13.63
N GLN A 13 5.37 -2.76 14.47
CA GLN A 13 5.46 -1.43 15.07
C GLN A 13 5.71 -0.36 14.01
N LEU A 14 6.61 -0.61 13.06
CA LEU A 14 6.91 0.32 11.97
C LEU A 14 5.64 0.63 11.14
N ILE A 15 4.84 -0.38 10.80
CA ILE A 15 3.57 -0.18 10.10
C ILE A 15 2.61 0.68 10.93
N GLN A 16 2.51 0.45 12.24
CA GLN A 16 1.68 1.26 13.12
C GLN A 16 2.18 2.71 13.18
N ASP A 17 3.49 2.93 13.23
CA ASP A 17 4.09 4.26 13.27
C ASP A 17 3.85 5.03 11.96
N LEU A 18 3.98 4.35 10.80
CA LEU A 18 3.61 4.92 9.51
C LEU A 18 2.13 5.32 9.50
N GLN A 19 1.24 4.41 9.87
CA GLN A 19 -0.21 4.66 9.83
C GLN A 19 -0.68 5.69 10.86
N SER A 20 0.10 5.92 11.92
CA SER A 20 -0.16 6.95 12.93
C SER A 20 0.44 8.31 12.58
N THR A 21 1.25 8.39 11.52
CA THR A 21 1.84 9.66 11.08
C THR A 21 0.74 10.60 10.60
N PRO A 22 0.66 11.84 11.13
CA PRO A 22 -0.35 12.80 10.69
C PRO A 22 -0.23 13.09 9.20
N VAL A 23 -1.32 12.89 8.46
CA VAL A 23 -1.44 13.17 7.03
C VAL A 23 -2.71 13.97 6.77
N CYS A 24 -2.69 14.85 5.76
CA CYS A 24 -3.93 15.51 5.33
C CYS A 24 -4.74 14.56 4.45
N GLN A 25 -6.06 14.51 4.65
CA GLN A 25 -6.94 13.68 3.82
C GLN A 25 -6.99 14.14 2.36
N SER A 26 -6.56 15.37 2.06
CA SER A 26 -6.43 15.90 0.71
C SER A 26 -5.18 15.42 -0.02
N ASP A 27 -4.18 14.88 0.69
CA ASP A 27 -2.84 14.63 0.14
C ASP A 27 -2.71 13.22 -0.43
N VAL A 28 -3.80 12.67 -0.96
CA VAL A 28 -3.82 11.30 -1.49
C VAL A 28 -2.83 11.19 -2.65
N GLY A 29 -1.97 10.18 -2.61
CA GLY A 29 -1.03 9.90 -3.70
C GLY A 29 0.37 9.48 -3.25
N PRO A 30 1.27 9.26 -4.23
CA PRO A 30 2.66 8.90 -3.99
C PRO A 30 3.40 9.99 -3.22
N ILE A 31 4.29 9.58 -2.33
CA ILE A 31 5.19 10.52 -1.64
C ILE A 31 6.45 10.76 -2.45
N GLY A 32 6.83 12.02 -2.58
CA GLY A 32 7.99 12.42 -3.36
C GLY A 32 7.80 12.28 -4.88
N GLY A 33 6.58 11.95 -5.32
CA GLY A 33 6.21 11.90 -6.73
C GLY A 33 6.15 13.29 -7.36
N SER A 34 6.27 13.31 -8.69
CA SER A 34 6.12 14.52 -9.49
C SER A 34 4.68 14.76 -9.94
N ASP A 35 4.33 16.02 -10.25
CA ASP A 35 3.02 16.36 -10.78
C ASP A 35 2.73 15.56 -12.06
N GLY A 36 1.64 14.79 -12.05
CA GLY A 36 1.22 13.98 -13.20
C GLY A 36 1.83 12.57 -13.25
N GLU A 37 2.66 12.19 -12.28
CA GLU A 37 3.22 10.84 -12.21
C GLU A 37 2.12 9.78 -11.95
N PRO A 38 2.13 8.66 -12.68
CA PRO A 38 1.24 7.54 -12.39
C PRO A 38 1.49 6.96 -11.01
N TRP A 39 0.42 6.58 -10.33
CA TRP A 39 0.47 5.93 -9.02
C TRP A 39 0.72 4.44 -9.22
N HIS A 40 1.80 3.95 -8.62
CA HIS A 40 2.26 2.57 -8.71
C HIS A 40 2.02 1.80 -7.42
N GLY A 41 1.85 0.48 -7.53
CA GLY A 41 1.54 -0.37 -6.39
C GLY A 41 0.77 -1.64 -6.77
N PRO A 42 0.66 -2.60 -5.83
CA PRO A 42 0.12 -3.94 -6.08
C PRO A 42 -1.37 -3.97 -6.44
N PHE A 43 -2.12 -2.90 -6.13
CA PHE A 43 -3.55 -2.76 -6.42
C PHE A 43 -3.89 -1.73 -7.50
N PHE A 44 -2.86 -1.20 -8.16
CA PHE A 44 -3.02 -0.40 -9.36
C PHE A 44 -2.80 -1.26 -10.61
N THR A 45 -2.98 -0.66 -11.79
CA THR A 45 -2.67 -1.38 -13.03
C THR A 45 -1.15 -1.52 -13.20
N HIS A 46 -0.70 -2.45 -14.04
CA HIS A 46 0.73 -2.60 -14.34
C HIS A 46 1.43 -1.36 -14.93
N TYR A 47 0.68 -0.41 -15.52
CA TYR A 47 1.20 0.87 -16.00
C TYR A 47 0.90 2.03 -15.02
N GLY A 48 0.49 1.71 -13.79
CA GLY A 48 0.01 2.69 -12.81
C GLY A 48 -1.42 3.18 -13.08
N THR A 49 -1.85 4.20 -12.34
CA THR A 49 -3.11 4.93 -12.59
C THR A 49 -3.06 6.33 -11.98
N GLY A 50 -4.18 7.08 -11.97
CA GLY A 50 -4.19 8.45 -11.46
C GLY A 50 -3.41 9.44 -12.36
N PRO A 51 -2.96 10.58 -11.81
CA PRO A 51 -3.19 11.01 -10.42
C PRO A 51 -4.67 11.29 -10.15
N PHE A 52 -5.12 10.95 -8.95
CA PHE A 52 -6.46 11.29 -8.46
C PHE A 52 -6.40 12.62 -7.72
N GLN A 53 -7.43 13.47 -7.84
CA GLN A 53 -7.46 14.75 -7.12
C GLN A 53 -7.92 14.57 -5.67
N THR A 54 -8.75 13.55 -5.43
CA THR A 54 -9.37 13.28 -4.14
C THR A 54 -9.42 11.78 -3.83
N LEU A 55 -9.65 11.45 -2.56
CA LEU A 55 -9.97 10.08 -2.14
C LEU A 55 -11.21 9.53 -2.86
N SER A 56 -12.20 10.37 -3.14
CA SER A 56 -13.41 10.00 -3.86
C SER A 56 -13.13 9.59 -5.31
N ASP A 57 -12.23 10.31 -6.01
CA ASP A 57 -11.87 9.95 -7.39
C ASP A 57 -11.17 8.57 -7.45
N MET A 58 -10.35 8.27 -6.44
CA MET A 58 -9.72 6.96 -6.29
C MET A 58 -10.77 5.88 -5.98
N GLU A 59 -11.71 6.14 -5.08
CA GLU A 59 -12.82 5.23 -4.75
C GLU A 59 -13.67 4.91 -5.99
N ASP A 60 -14.06 5.95 -6.74
CA ASP A 60 -14.82 5.83 -7.98
C ASP A 60 -14.08 4.97 -9.01
N TRP A 61 -12.77 5.14 -9.11
CA TRP A 61 -11.94 4.32 -9.99
C TRP A 61 -11.95 2.84 -9.58
N TYR A 62 -11.78 2.53 -8.30
CA TYR A 62 -11.84 1.15 -7.80
C TYR A 62 -13.21 0.53 -8.02
N ASN A 63 -14.28 1.26 -7.71
CA ASN A 63 -15.65 0.81 -7.93
C ASN A 63 -15.98 0.64 -9.42
N HIS A 64 -15.41 1.45 -10.31
CA HIS A 64 -15.50 1.25 -11.74
C HIS A 64 -14.79 -0.03 -12.21
N LYS A 65 -13.60 -0.35 -11.68
CA LYS A 65 -12.93 -1.64 -11.96
C LYS A 65 -13.78 -2.82 -11.47
N LEU A 66 -14.42 -2.67 -10.31
CA LEU A 66 -15.36 -3.66 -9.77
C LEU A 66 -16.56 -3.87 -10.71
N ASP A 67 -17.15 -2.79 -11.23
CA ASP A 67 -18.25 -2.87 -12.22
C ASP A 67 -17.86 -3.63 -13.48
N VAL A 68 -16.65 -3.39 -14.00
CA VAL A 68 -16.14 -4.13 -15.15
C VAL A 68 -16.04 -5.63 -14.83
N CYS A 69 -15.51 -6.00 -13.67
CA CYS A 69 -15.43 -7.40 -13.23
C CYS A 69 -16.81 -8.05 -13.10
N ILE A 70 -17.79 -7.35 -12.51
CA ILE A 70 -19.18 -7.83 -12.40
C ILE A 70 -19.80 -8.03 -13.78
N ARG A 71 -19.66 -7.03 -14.67
CA ARG A 71 -20.20 -7.09 -16.05
C ARG A 71 -19.61 -8.24 -16.86
N LEU A 72 -18.33 -8.55 -16.64
CA LEU A 72 -17.64 -9.68 -17.28
C LEU A 72 -17.90 -11.03 -16.59
N GLY A 73 -18.74 -11.09 -15.55
CA GLY A 73 -19.06 -12.31 -14.82
C GLY A 73 -17.90 -12.86 -13.99
N ARG A 74 -16.90 -12.05 -13.65
CA ARG A 74 -15.76 -12.43 -12.79
C ARG A 74 -16.08 -12.33 -11.30
N LEU A 75 -17.11 -11.56 -10.95
CA LEU A 75 -17.57 -11.35 -9.57
C LEU A 75 -19.10 -11.40 -9.49
N PRO A 76 -19.68 -11.77 -8.33
CA PRO A 76 -21.12 -11.69 -8.09
C PRO A 76 -21.68 -10.28 -8.24
N LYS A 77 -22.97 -10.16 -8.61
CA LYS A 77 -23.64 -8.84 -8.75
C LYS A 77 -23.76 -8.06 -7.44
N ASN A 78 -23.70 -8.75 -6.31
CA ASN A 78 -23.82 -8.17 -4.97
C ASN A 78 -22.46 -8.00 -4.29
N GLU A 79 -21.36 -8.00 -5.04
CA GLU A 79 -20.03 -7.74 -4.50
C GLU A 79 -20.02 -6.39 -3.77
N PRO A 80 -19.51 -6.32 -2.53
CA PRO A 80 -19.41 -5.08 -1.78
C PRO A 80 -18.60 -4.03 -2.52
N ARG A 81 -19.04 -2.78 -2.43
CA ARG A 81 -18.34 -1.64 -3.02
C ARG A 81 -17.22 -1.18 -2.08
N PHE A 82 -16.17 -0.63 -2.66
CA PHE A 82 -15.15 0.09 -1.91
C PHE A 82 -15.79 1.34 -1.30
N GLN A 83 -15.48 1.56 -0.01
CA GLN A 83 -15.84 2.73 0.77
C GLN A 83 -14.61 3.07 1.62
N PHE A 84 -13.97 4.18 1.32
CA PHE A 84 -12.74 4.63 1.98
C PHE A 84 -13.04 5.81 2.89
N ASP A 85 -12.91 5.59 4.19
CA ASP A 85 -13.21 6.61 5.20
C ASP A 85 -11.98 7.45 5.62
N ALA A 86 -10.79 6.93 5.37
CA ALA A 86 -9.54 7.57 5.79
C ALA A 86 -8.34 7.12 4.96
N VAL A 87 -7.34 8.00 4.86
CA VAL A 87 -6.00 7.70 4.34
C VAL A 87 -4.94 7.70 5.44
N VAL A 88 -3.88 6.92 5.19
CA VAL A 88 -2.70 6.77 6.03
C VAL A 88 -1.45 6.69 5.17
N LEU A 89 -0.29 6.96 5.77
CA LEU A 89 0.99 6.69 5.13
C LEU A 89 1.21 5.17 5.01
N THR A 90 1.50 4.73 3.80
CA THR A 90 1.79 3.34 3.47
C THR A 90 3.03 3.23 2.58
N HIS A 91 3.71 2.09 2.63
CA HIS A 91 4.83 1.72 1.78
C HIS A 91 4.41 0.86 0.58
N GLN A 92 3.40 0.00 0.76
CA GLN A 92 2.89 -0.91 -0.28
C GLN A 92 3.89 -1.94 -0.83
N ASP A 93 5.09 -2.10 -0.23
CA ASP A 93 6.08 -3.13 -0.61
C ASP A 93 6.99 -3.54 0.57
N ILE A 94 6.37 -3.87 1.69
CA ILE A 94 7.10 -4.30 2.89
C ILE A 94 7.49 -5.78 2.73
N ALA A 95 8.71 -6.00 2.26
CA ALA A 95 9.33 -7.31 2.11
C ALA A 95 10.76 -7.32 2.68
N PRO A 96 11.34 -8.48 3.03
CA PRO A 96 12.70 -8.54 3.60
C PRO A 96 13.76 -7.80 2.77
N ARG A 97 13.65 -7.80 1.43
CA ARG A 97 14.55 -7.07 0.51
C ARG A 97 14.54 -5.55 0.70
N ASN A 98 13.45 -4.99 1.22
CA ASN A 98 13.26 -3.56 1.44
C ASN A 98 13.50 -3.14 2.90
N ILE A 99 13.99 -4.06 3.75
CA ILE A 99 14.25 -3.80 5.16
C ILE A 99 15.74 -3.97 5.45
N ILE A 100 16.39 -2.87 5.82
CA ILE A 100 17.77 -2.89 6.31
C ILE A 100 17.76 -2.94 7.83
N VAL A 101 18.50 -3.87 8.41
CA VAL A 101 18.79 -3.89 9.85
C VAL A 101 20.07 -3.11 10.09
N GLU A 102 19.96 -1.94 10.73
CA GLU A 102 21.12 -1.10 11.05
C GLU A 102 22.08 -1.84 12.00
N LYS A 103 23.35 -1.93 11.62
CA LYS A 103 24.39 -2.54 12.46
C LYS A 103 24.59 -1.71 13.72
N GLY A 104 24.58 -2.38 14.87
CA GLY A 104 24.85 -1.76 16.18
C GLY A 104 23.58 -1.43 16.96
N THR A 105 22.58 -0.80 16.35
CA THR A 105 21.30 -0.48 17.01
C THR A 105 20.26 -1.58 16.83
N GLY A 106 20.33 -2.35 15.73
CA GLY A 106 19.30 -3.32 15.36
C GLY A 106 17.99 -2.69 14.88
N ARG A 107 17.99 -1.37 14.62
CA ARG A 107 16.81 -0.64 14.12
C ARG A 107 16.52 -1.02 12.67
N LEU A 108 15.24 -1.17 12.34
CA LEU A 108 14.80 -1.37 10.97
C LEU A 108 14.73 -0.03 10.20
N VAL A 109 15.26 -0.04 8.98
CA VAL A 109 15.14 1.06 8.02
C VAL A 109 14.43 0.53 6.78
N LEU A 110 13.35 1.20 6.41
CA LEU A 110 12.53 0.87 5.25
C LEU A 110 13.00 1.67 4.02
N ILE A 111 13.23 0.98 2.91
CA ILE A 111 13.73 1.55 1.65
C ILE A 111 12.79 1.18 0.49
N ASP A 112 13.01 1.78 -0.69
CA ASP A 112 12.21 1.58 -1.91
C ASP A 112 10.75 2.04 -1.77
N TRP A 113 10.60 3.36 -1.66
CA TRP A 113 9.31 4.04 -1.53
C TRP A 113 8.59 4.26 -2.87
N SER A 114 9.01 3.60 -3.95
CA SER A 114 8.45 3.82 -5.30
C SER A 114 6.94 3.51 -5.41
N MET A 115 6.42 2.67 -4.52
CA MET A 115 4.99 2.36 -4.39
C MET A 115 4.34 3.00 -3.16
N GLY A 116 5.11 3.73 -2.37
CA GLY A 116 4.68 4.32 -1.11
C GLY A 116 3.92 5.62 -1.31
N GLY A 117 3.00 5.90 -0.39
CA GLY A 117 2.14 7.08 -0.49
C GLY A 117 1.08 7.16 0.60
N ILE A 118 0.29 8.22 0.52
CA ILE A 118 -0.88 8.46 1.36
C ILE A 118 -2.07 7.80 0.66
N TYR A 119 -2.50 6.66 1.18
CA TYR A 119 -3.51 5.80 0.55
C TYR A 119 -4.54 5.30 1.57
N PRO A 120 -5.71 4.81 1.13
CA PRO A 120 -6.72 4.25 2.01
C PRO A 120 -6.20 3.26 3.05
N VAL A 121 -6.78 3.31 4.24
CA VAL A 121 -6.55 2.30 5.29
C VAL A 121 -6.83 0.91 4.73
N GLY A 122 -5.96 -0.05 5.07
CA GLY A 122 -6.08 -1.45 4.65
C GLY A 122 -5.30 -1.80 3.38
N LEU A 123 -4.89 -0.83 2.55
CA LEU A 123 -4.07 -1.13 1.37
C LEU A 123 -2.71 -1.74 1.73
N GLU A 124 -2.06 -1.29 2.81
CA GLU A 124 -0.82 -1.91 3.30
C GLU A 124 -1.04 -3.37 3.72
N GLN A 125 -2.12 -3.65 4.45
CA GLN A 125 -2.47 -5.01 4.86
C GLN A 125 -2.77 -5.89 3.64
N ALA A 126 -3.48 -5.34 2.66
CA ALA A 126 -3.73 -6.03 1.40
C ALA A 126 -2.41 -6.31 0.64
N ALA A 127 -1.47 -5.36 0.62
CA ALA A 127 -0.17 -5.52 -0.03
C ALA A 127 0.64 -6.64 0.64
N LEU A 128 0.76 -6.60 1.97
CA LEU A 128 1.40 -7.64 2.78
C LEU A 128 0.83 -9.04 2.50
N SER A 129 -0.48 -9.17 2.31
CA SER A 129 -1.11 -10.47 2.01
C SER A 129 -0.78 -11.02 0.63
N ARG A 130 -0.40 -10.16 -0.33
CA ARG A 130 0.05 -10.56 -1.67
C ARG A 130 1.57 -10.77 -1.74
N GLN A 131 2.32 -10.17 -0.81
CA GLN A 131 3.78 -10.05 -0.87
C GLN A 131 4.55 -11.17 -0.15
N CYS A 132 3.92 -12.31 0.16
CA CYS A 132 4.66 -13.46 0.68
C CYS A 132 5.70 -13.98 -0.33
N VAL A 133 6.87 -14.38 0.19
CA VAL A 133 8.07 -14.96 -0.47
C VAL A 133 7.96 -14.92 -2.00
N GLY A 134 8.39 -13.80 -2.58
CA GLY A 134 8.16 -13.51 -4.00
C GLY A 134 8.87 -14.49 -4.93
N GLU A 135 8.41 -14.56 -6.18
CA GLU A 135 9.13 -15.20 -7.30
C GLU A 135 10.57 -14.64 -7.52
N TRP A 136 10.90 -13.54 -6.84
CA TRP A 136 12.21 -12.87 -6.84
C TRP A 136 13.07 -13.18 -5.61
N ASP A 137 12.55 -14.00 -4.67
CA ASP A 137 13.25 -14.43 -3.45
C ASP A 137 13.93 -15.82 -3.64
N VAL A 138 14.04 -16.30 -4.89
CA VAL A 138 14.77 -17.51 -5.33
C VAL A 138 15.95 -17.19 -6.23
#